data_AF-A0A643JUI0-F1
#
_entry.id   AF-A0A643JUI0-F1
#
_cell.length_a   1.000
_cell.length_b   1.000
_cell.length_c   1.000
_cell.angle_alpha   90.00
_cell.angle_beta   90.00
_cell.angle_gamma   90.00
#
_symmetry.space_group_name_H-M   'P 1'
#
loop_
_entity.id
_entity.type
_entity.pdbx_description
1 polymer ?
#
loop_
_entity_poly.entity_id
_entity_poly.type
_entity_poly.pdbx_seq_one_letter_code
_entity_poly.pdbx_strand_id
1 'polypeptide(L)'
;MKVLEAEATVADLDEFIATVGDISDETGATIQAFDARFVVGRDHLERAVELADRAIARGNEIARDRAVEFILYASGRRQINRAFEMGVTEGTLPVVIVVDDGDESAAETALFERLDLETAETLGDYDESLVRDFYEIGDAELAAADGDLSALVNERVALLTVDR
;
A
#
# COMPACT_ATOMS: atom_id res chain seq x y z
N MET A 1 0.27 10.68 8.62
CA MET A 1 0.24 9.28 8.17
C MET A 1 0.30 8.34 9.35
N LYS A 2 -0.75 7.53 9.48
CA LYS A 2 -0.82 6.37 10.35
C LYS A 2 -0.77 5.08 9.50
N VAL A 3 -0.14 4.05 10.04
CA VAL A 3 -0.12 2.71 9.44
C VAL A 3 -0.75 1.76 10.45
N LEU A 4 -1.78 1.04 10.00
CA LEU A 4 -2.52 0.05 10.77
C LEU A 4 -2.14 -1.33 10.24
N GLU A 5 -1.95 -2.28 11.14
CA GLU A 5 -1.61 -3.67 10.81
C GLU A 5 -2.73 -4.58 11.34
N ALA A 6 -3.25 -5.44 10.47
CA ALA A 6 -4.38 -6.29 10.81
C ALA A 6 -4.40 -7.58 9.96
N GLU A 7 -5.12 -8.59 10.43
CA GLU A 7 -5.69 -9.61 9.56
C GLU A 7 -7.07 -9.13 9.12
N ALA A 8 -7.36 -9.18 7.82
CA ALA A 8 -8.66 -8.84 7.28
C ALA A 8 -9.36 -10.09 6.75
N THR A 9 -10.67 -10.22 7.02
CA THR A 9 -11.53 -11.17 6.32
C THR A 9 -12.45 -10.40 5.37
N VAL A 10 -12.18 -10.49 4.07
CA VAL A 10 -12.92 -9.80 3.03
C VAL A 10 -13.87 -10.78 2.35
N ALA A 11 -15.15 -10.70 2.71
CA ALA A 11 -16.17 -11.57 2.13
C ALA A 11 -16.55 -11.17 0.70
N ASP A 12 -16.58 -9.86 0.43
CA ASP A 12 -16.88 -9.26 -0.87
C ASP A 12 -15.98 -8.03 -1.05
N LEU A 13 -15.24 -7.99 -2.15
CA LEU A 13 -14.27 -6.93 -2.39
C LEU A 13 -14.94 -5.57 -2.68
N ASP A 14 -16.07 -5.58 -3.39
CA ASP A 14 -16.78 -4.35 -3.75
C ASP A 14 -17.38 -3.69 -2.49
N GLU A 15 -17.93 -4.48 -1.56
CA GLU A 15 -18.43 -4.00 -0.27
C GLU A 15 -17.30 -3.44 0.62
N PHE A 16 -16.14 -4.10 0.63
CA PHE A 16 -14.95 -3.60 1.33
C PHE A 16 -14.51 -2.24 0.79
N ILE A 17 -14.38 -2.11 -0.54
CA ILE A 17 -13.98 -0.84 -1.19
C ILE A 17 -15.01 0.25 -0.91
N ALA A 18 -16.31 -0.05 -1.01
CA ALA A 18 -17.37 0.91 -0.72
C ALA A 18 -17.30 1.42 0.72
N THR A 19 -17.11 0.51 1.68
CA THR A 19 -17.01 0.85 3.11
C THR A 19 -15.79 1.73 3.39
N VAL A 20 -14.63 1.41 2.79
CA VAL A 20 -13.42 2.25 2.90
C VAL A 20 -13.68 3.64 2.32
N GLY A 21 -14.36 3.73 1.17
CA GLY A 21 -14.76 4.99 0.54
C GLY A 21 -15.67 5.84 1.44
N ASP A 22 -16.71 5.23 2.03
CA ASP A 22 -17.62 5.91 2.95
C ASP A 22 -16.86 6.47 4.18
N ILE A 23 -15.94 5.69 4.75
CA ILE A 23 -15.10 6.15 5.88
C ILE A 23 -14.19 7.30 5.45
N SER A 24 -13.59 7.22 4.26
CA SER A 24 -12.75 8.29 3.71
C SER A 24 -13.55 9.59 3.56
N ASP A 25 -14.76 9.52 3.00
CA ASP A 25 -15.64 10.68 2.83
C ASP A 25 -16.09 11.30 4.16
N GLU A 26 -16.40 10.47 5.16
CA GLU A 26 -16.83 10.92 6.49
C GLU A 26 -15.71 11.59 7.30
N THR A 27 -14.49 11.10 7.17
CA THR A 27 -13.34 11.51 8.00
C THR A 27 -12.41 12.50 7.30
N GLY A 28 -12.53 12.61 5.98
CA GLY A 28 -11.60 13.34 5.12
C GLY A 28 -10.22 12.69 5.01
N ALA A 29 -10.01 11.51 5.58
CA ALA A 29 -8.74 10.79 5.50
C ALA A 29 -8.60 10.10 4.15
N THR A 30 -7.38 10.07 3.61
CA THR A 30 -7.03 9.18 2.49
C THR A 30 -6.71 7.80 3.06
N ILE A 31 -7.39 6.77 2.59
CA ILE A 31 -7.25 5.41 3.09
C ILE A 31 -6.86 4.48 1.94
N GLN A 32 -5.75 3.76 2.08
CA GLN A 32 -5.33 2.73 1.14
C GLN A 32 -4.90 1.47 1.88
N ALA A 33 -5.57 0.37 1.57
CA ALA A 33 -5.23 -0.95 2.10
C ALA A 33 -4.35 -1.73 1.12
N PHE A 34 -3.38 -2.46 1.66
CA PHE A 34 -2.43 -3.28 0.92
C PHE A 34 -2.43 -4.68 1.49
N ASP A 35 -2.18 -5.67 0.65
CA ASP A 35 -1.78 -7.00 1.12
C ASP A 35 -0.37 -6.91 1.70
N ALA A 36 -0.25 -7.16 3.01
CA ALA A 36 1.00 -6.99 3.75
C ALA A 36 2.12 -7.90 3.24
N ARG A 37 1.79 -9.00 2.53
CA ARG A 37 2.77 -9.91 1.93
C ARG A 37 3.66 -9.24 0.88
N PHE A 38 3.23 -8.11 0.31
CA PHE A 38 4.00 -7.31 -0.66
C PHE A 38 4.80 -6.15 -0.01
N VAL A 39 4.62 -5.89 1.28
CA VAL A 39 5.13 -4.67 1.93
C VAL A 39 6.38 -4.97 2.75
N VAL A 40 7.54 -4.59 2.20
CA VAL A 40 8.87 -4.83 2.79
C VAL A 40 9.25 -3.94 3.99
N GLY A 41 8.26 -3.32 4.64
CA GLY A 41 8.43 -2.49 5.83
C GLY A 41 7.70 -1.14 5.77
N ARG A 42 7.76 -0.41 6.88
CA ARG A 42 7.13 0.91 7.01
C ARG A 42 7.74 1.96 6.08
N ASP A 43 9.06 1.98 5.97
CA ASP A 43 9.79 2.93 5.12
C ASP A 43 9.34 2.86 3.65
N HIS A 44 8.97 1.67 3.18
CA HIS A 44 8.42 1.47 1.84
C HIS A 44 7.11 2.26 1.63
N LEU A 45 6.18 2.18 2.58
CA LEU A 45 4.90 2.93 2.51
C LEU A 45 5.12 4.43 2.69
N GLU A 46 5.96 4.83 3.65
CA GLU A 46 6.30 6.23 3.89
C GLU A 46 6.90 6.86 2.63
N ARG A 47 7.84 6.16 2.00
CA ARG A 47 8.46 6.60 0.75
C ARG A 47 7.45 6.73 -0.38
N ALA A 48 6.51 5.79 -0.50
CA ALA A 48 5.47 5.83 -1.52
C ALA A 48 4.54 7.05 -1.34
N VAL A 49 4.05 7.28 -0.12
CA VAL A 49 3.20 8.43 0.23
C VAL A 49 3.91 9.76 -0.06
N GLU A 50 5.17 9.91 0.37
CA GLU A 50 5.96 11.11 0.10
C GLU A 50 6.12 11.41 -1.40
N LEU A 51 6.26 10.37 -2.23
CA LEU A 51 6.45 10.51 -3.66
C LEU A 51 5.15 10.81 -4.39
N ALA A 52 4.07 10.14 -4.00
CA ALA A 52 2.71 10.42 -4.46
C ALA A 52 2.34 11.89 -4.21
N ASP A 53 2.47 12.36 -2.97
CA ASP A 53 2.16 13.74 -2.61
C ASP A 53 3.00 14.75 -3.38
N ARG A 54 4.28 14.45 -3.58
CA ARG A 54 5.16 15.29 -4.38
C ARG A 54 4.74 15.34 -5.85
N ALA A 55 4.24 14.24 -6.41
CA ALA A 55 3.74 14.20 -7.77
C ALA A 55 2.47 15.03 -7.92
N ILE A 56 1.51 14.85 -7.02
CA ILE A 56 0.26 15.60 -6.93
C ILE A 56 0.53 17.10 -6.79
N ALA A 57 1.38 17.50 -5.82
CA ALA A 57 1.72 18.91 -5.58
C ALA A 57 2.37 19.59 -6.79
N ARG A 58 2.95 18.82 -7.71
CA ARG A 58 3.58 19.31 -8.95
C ARG A 58 2.70 19.15 -10.18
N GLY A 59 1.47 18.66 -10.06
CA GLY A 59 0.59 18.37 -11.19
C GLY A 59 1.11 17.28 -12.12
N ASN A 60 1.80 16.27 -11.56
CA ASN A 60 2.31 15.11 -12.30
C ASN A 60 1.73 13.79 -11.77
N GLU A 61 0.57 13.85 -11.11
CA GLU A 61 -0.17 12.68 -10.68
C GLU A 61 -0.47 11.74 -11.86
N ILE A 62 -0.42 10.44 -11.59
CA ILE A 62 -0.74 9.38 -12.56
C ILE A 62 -2.24 9.09 -12.55
N ALA A 63 -2.84 9.15 -11.36
CA ALA A 63 -4.24 8.95 -11.06
C ALA A 63 -4.83 10.20 -10.37
N ARG A 64 -6.15 10.34 -10.50
CA ARG A 64 -6.89 11.47 -9.91
C ARG A 64 -7.12 11.31 -8.41
N ASP A 65 -7.13 10.07 -7.95
CA ASP A 65 -7.39 9.69 -6.59
C ASP A 65 -6.06 9.51 -5.84
N ARG A 66 -5.94 10.13 -4.67
CA ARG A 66 -4.71 10.12 -3.87
C ARG A 66 -4.40 8.74 -3.28
N ALA A 67 -5.41 7.96 -2.89
CA ALA A 67 -5.21 6.59 -2.44
C ALA A 67 -4.68 5.71 -3.59
N VAL A 68 -5.19 5.94 -4.82
CA VAL A 68 -4.68 5.27 -6.02
C VAL A 68 -3.24 5.68 -6.32
N GLU A 69 -2.86 6.94 -6.08
CA GLU A 69 -1.44 7.36 -6.16
C GLU A 69 -0.57 6.57 -5.17
N PHE A 70 -1.03 6.36 -3.93
CA PHE A 70 -0.27 5.59 -2.93
C PHE A 70 0.05 4.18 -3.42
N ILE A 71 -0.92 3.46 -4.00
CA ILE A 71 -0.67 2.09 -4.50
C ILE A 71 0.18 2.06 -5.78
N LEU A 72 0.04 3.06 -6.65
CA LEU A 72 0.93 3.19 -7.82
C LEU A 72 2.38 3.40 -7.41
N TYR A 73 2.62 4.27 -6.42
CA TYR A 73 3.96 4.53 -5.91
C TYR A 73 4.52 3.36 -5.11
N ALA A 74 3.73 2.73 -4.22
CA ALA A 74 4.16 1.56 -3.47
C ALA A 74 4.52 0.41 -4.43
N SER A 75 3.69 0.15 -5.44
CA SER A 75 3.98 -0.92 -6.41
C SER A 75 5.16 -0.62 -7.34
N GLY A 76 5.64 0.63 -7.40
CA GLY A 76 6.60 1.07 -8.42
C GLY A 76 6.05 0.93 -9.85
N ARG A 77 4.72 0.94 -10.04
CA ARG A 77 4.06 0.69 -11.34
C ARG A 77 3.14 1.85 -11.72
N ARG A 78 3.18 2.24 -12.99
CA ARG A 78 2.24 3.24 -13.56
C ARG A 78 0.88 2.67 -13.95
N GLN A 79 0.80 1.35 -14.16
CA GLN A 79 -0.42 0.69 -14.61
C GLN A 79 -1.26 0.30 -13.40
N ILE A 80 -2.40 0.98 -13.23
CA ILE A 80 -3.34 0.77 -12.11
C ILE A 80 -3.68 -0.70 -11.90
N ASN A 81 -4.09 -1.42 -12.95
CA ASN A 81 -4.44 -2.84 -12.85
C ASN A 81 -3.28 -3.72 -12.34
N ARG A 82 -2.03 -3.35 -12.65
CA ARG A 82 -0.84 -4.06 -12.17
C ARG A 82 -0.39 -3.64 -10.78
N ALA A 83 -0.77 -2.45 -10.34
CA ALA A 83 -0.53 -1.97 -8.99
C ALA A 83 -1.50 -2.64 -8.02
N PHE A 84 -2.78 -2.79 -8.37
CA PHE A 84 -3.78 -3.44 -7.53
C PHE A 84 -3.55 -4.93 -7.24
N GLU A 85 -2.57 -5.56 -7.89
CA GLU A 85 -2.09 -6.89 -7.52
C GLU A 85 -1.50 -6.93 -6.09
N MET A 86 -0.95 -5.81 -5.57
CA MET A 86 -0.57 -5.69 -4.15
C MET A 86 -1.69 -5.16 -3.25
N GLY A 87 -2.89 -4.99 -3.79
CA GLY A 87 -4.08 -4.57 -3.05
C GLY A 87 -4.75 -5.74 -2.33
N VAL A 88 -5.87 -5.43 -1.67
CA VAL A 88 -6.66 -6.43 -0.93
C VAL A 88 -7.46 -7.31 -1.90
N THR A 89 -7.59 -8.59 -1.58
CA THR A 89 -8.42 -9.56 -2.31
C THR A 89 -9.46 -10.20 -1.38
N GLU A 90 -10.49 -10.81 -1.94
CA GLU A 90 -11.44 -11.63 -1.17
C GLU A 90 -10.73 -12.79 -0.44
N GLY A 91 -11.24 -13.13 0.73
CA GLY A 91 -10.66 -14.12 1.64
C GLY A 91 -10.00 -13.50 2.87
N THR A 92 -9.23 -14.31 3.59
CA THR A 92 -8.50 -13.88 4.79
C THR A 92 -7.03 -13.66 4.44
N LEU A 93 -6.52 -12.47 4.73
CA LEU A 93 -5.15 -12.07 4.40
C LEU A 93 -4.61 -11.04 5.41
N PRO A 94 -3.29 -11.03 5.64
CA PRO A 94 -2.66 -9.95 6.40
C PRO A 94 -2.71 -8.67 5.58
N VAL A 95 -3.15 -7.58 6.20
CA VAL A 95 -3.26 -6.27 5.56
C VAL A 95 -2.48 -5.23 6.33
N VAL A 96 -1.97 -4.28 5.58
CA VAL A 96 -1.48 -3.01 6.11
C VAL A 96 -2.29 -1.89 5.49
N ILE A 97 -2.82 -1.00 6.33
CA ILE A 97 -3.68 0.10 5.89
C ILE A 97 -2.98 1.42 6.22
N VAL A 98 -2.74 2.21 5.18
CA VAL A 98 -2.30 3.60 5.33
C VAL A 98 -3.52 4.48 5.48
N VAL A 99 -3.52 5.29 6.54
CA VAL A 99 -4.50 6.35 6.78
C VAL A 99 -3.71 7.66 6.87
N ASP A 100 -4.02 8.63 6.02
CA ASP A 100 -3.28 9.90 6.02
C ASP A 100 -4.20 11.09 5.72
N ASP A 101 -3.87 12.24 6.32
CA ASP A 101 -4.70 13.46 6.32
C ASP A 101 -6.04 13.26 7.06
N GLY A 102 -6.87 14.31 7.14
CA GLY A 102 -8.18 14.26 7.80
C GLY A 102 -8.12 13.88 9.28
N ASP A 103 -9.17 13.21 9.77
CA ASP A 103 -9.21 12.64 11.13
C ASP A 103 -8.77 11.18 11.14
N GLU A 104 -7.45 10.95 11.19
CA GLU A 104 -6.83 9.62 11.17
C GLU A 104 -7.33 8.70 12.32
N SER A 105 -7.69 9.28 13.48
CA SER A 105 -8.13 8.50 14.64
C SER A 105 -9.58 8.04 14.50
N ALA A 106 -10.45 8.92 13.98
CA ALA A 106 -11.81 8.55 13.64
C ALA A 106 -11.86 7.52 12.50
N ALA A 107 -10.99 7.66 11.50
CA ALA A 107 -10.87 6.72 10.40
C ALA A 107 -10.43 5.32 10.87
N GLU A 108 -9.38 5.24 11.69
CA GLU A 108 -8.96 3.97 12.31
C GLU A 108 -10.11 3.33 13.10
N THR A 109 -10.79 4.09 13.95
CA THR A 109 -11.91 3.58 14.75
C THR A 109 -13.00 3.01 13.84
N ALA A 110 -13.41 3.76 12.82
CA ALA A 110 -14.44 3.33 11.88
C ALA A 110 -14.03 2.11 11.04
N LEU A 111 -12.76 2.00 10.66
CA LEU A 111 -12.23 0.82 9.96
C LEU A 111 -12.41 -0.44 10.80
N PHE A 112 -11.96 -0.43 12.06
CA PHE A 112 -12.09 -1.59 12.95
C PHE A 112 -13.53 -1.87 13.41
N GLU A 113 -14.44 -0.88 13.37
CA GLU A 113 -15.85 -1.07 13.71
C GLU A 113 -16.70 -1.61 12.56
N ARG A 114 -16.36 -1.27 11.30
CA ARG A 114 -17.20 -1.56 10.13
C ARG A 114 -16.67 -2.68 9.25
N LEU A 115 -15.37 -2.97 9.33
CA LEU A 115 -14.73 -4.06 8.59
C LEU A 115 -14.32 -5.17 9.54
N ASP A 116 -14.24 -6.39 9.01
CA ASP A 116 -13.76 -7.56 9.76
C ASP A 116 -12.22 -7.54 9.81
N LEU A 117 -11.70 -6.71 10.73
CA LEU A 117 -10.28 -6.48 10.96
C LEU A 117 -9.90 -6.91 12.38
N GLU A 118 -8.90 -7.77 12.50
CA GLU A 118 -8.29 -8.14 13.77
C GLU A 118 -6.87 -7.56 13.85
N THR A 119 -6.54 -6.81 14.89
CA THR A 119 -5.19 -6.25 15.05
C THR A 119 -4.14 -7.36 15.06
N ALA A 120 -3.13 -7.25 14.20
CA ALA A 120 -2.04 -8.19 14.06
C ALA A 120 -0.74 -7.45 13.73
N GLU A 121 0.42 -8.00 14.10
CA GLU A 121 1.71 -7.54 13.59
C GLU A 121 1.94 -8.20 12.22
N THR A 122 2.08 -7.40 11.16
CA THR A 122 2.17 -7.90 9.77
C THR A 122 3.38 -7.33 9.02
N LEU A 123 3.84 -6.14 9.38
CA LEU A 123 5.03 -5.53 8.78
C LEU A 123 6.29 -6.28 9.21
N GLY A 124 7.05 -6.71 8.20
CA GLY A 124 8.26 -7.51 8.40
C GLY A 124 8.08 -8.99 8.07
N ASP A 125 6.83 -9.48 8.02
CA ASP A 125 6.48 -10.86 7.64
C ASP A 125 6.04 -10.96 6.17
N TYR A 126 6.64 -10.15 5.28
CA TYR A 126 6.35 -10.18 3.85
C TYR A 126 6.80 -11.50 3.21
N ASP A 127 6.19 -11.88 2.08
CA ASP A 127 6.58 -13.06 1.34
C ASP A 127 7.69 -12.70 0.33
N GLU A 128 8.93 -13.11 0.63
CA GLU A 128 10.09 -12.82 -0.23
C GLU A 128 9.87 -13.27 -1.68
N SER A 129 9.30 -14.46 -1.91
CA SER A 129 9.12 -14.99 -3.26
C SER A 129 8.11 -14.16 -4.03
N LEU A 130 6.99 -13.83 -3.38
CA LEU A 130 5.95 -12.97 -3.93
C LEU A 130 6.47 -11.57 -4.26
N VAL A 131 7.22 -10.96 -3.34
CA VAL A 131 7.84 -9.64 -3.55
C VAL A 131 8.81 -9.69 -4.72
N ARG A 132 9.68 -10.70 -4.77
CA ARG A 132 10.67 -10.82 -5.86
C ARG A 132 10.02 -11.01 -7.23
N ASP A 133 9.00 -11.86 -7.31
CA ASP A 133 8.24 -12.07 -8.55
C ASP A 133 7.52 -10.79 -8.98
N PHE A 134 6.93 -10.06 -8.02
CA PHE A 134 6.19 -8.83 -8.29
C PHE A 134 7.08 -7.67 -8.76
N TYR A 135 8.24 -7.47 -8.13
CA TYR A 135 9.19 -6.40 -8.50
C TYR A 135 10.21 -6.83 -9.56
N GLU A 136 10.11 -8.06 -10.07
CA GLU A 136 11.01 -8.65 -11.06
C GLU A 136 12.48 -8.67 -10.58
N ILE A 137 12.69 -9.01 -9.30
CA ILE A 137 14.00 -9.02 -8.63
C ILE A 137 14.62 -10.43 -8.71
N GLY A 138 15.65 -10.56 -9.56
CA GLY A 138 16.39 -11.80 -9.76
C GLY A 138 17.46 -12.09 -8.70
N ASP A 139 17.94 -13.33 -8.64
CA ASP A 139 18.99 -13.75 -7.69
C ASP A 139 20.27 -12.90 -7.78
N ALA A 140 20.68 -12.54 -9.00
CA ALA A 140 21.89 -11.76 -9.23
C ALA A 140 21.76 -10.31 -8.71
N GLU A 141 20.56 -9.73 -8.82
CA GLU A 141 20.26 -8.37 -8.32
C GLU A 141 20.24 -8.39 -6.79
N LEU A 142 19.52 -9.35 -6.19
CA LEU A 142 19.47 -9.53 -4.75
C LEU A 142 20.86 -9.77 -4.13
N ALA A 143 21.69 -10.60 -4.78
CA ALA A 143 23.06 -10.84 -4.35
C ALA A 143 23.94 -9.59 -4.45
N ALA A 144 23.72 -8.72 -5.44
CA ALA A 144 24.44 -7.46 -5.57
C ALA A 144 24.05 -6.43 -4.49
N ALA A 145 22.87 -6.58 -3.89
CA ALA A 145 22.37 -5.79 -2.77
C ALA A 145 22.64 -6.44 -1.40
N ASP A 146 23.56 -7.42 -1.31
CA ASP A 146 23.86 -8.16 -0.07
C ASP A 146 22.62 -8.81 0.60
N GLY A 147 21.60 -9.15 -0.21
CA GLY A 147 20.34 -9.71 0.27
C GLY A 147 19.31 -8.69 0.76
N ASP A 148 19.57 -7.38 0.62
CA ASP A 148 18.65 -6.33 1.05
C ASP A 148 17.52 -6.10 0.04
N LEU A 149 16.49 -6.95 0.13
CA LEU A 149 15.30 -6.83 -0.71
C LEU A 149 14.56 -5.51 -0.48
N SER A 150 14.55 -5.01 0.76
CA SER A 150 13.84 -3.76 1.10
C SER A 150 14.48 -2.57 0.40
N ALA A 151 15.80 -2.50 0.33
CA ALA A 151 16.52 -1.48 -0.43
C ALA A 151 16.16 -1.50 -1.92
N LEU A 152 16.10 -2.69 -2.54
CA LEU A 152 15.76 -2.85 -3.95
C LEU A 152 14.31 -2.41 -4.25
N VAL A 153 13.35 -2.77 -3.38
CA VAL A 153 11.96 -2.32 -3.53
C VAL A 153 11.86 -0.80 -3.38
N ASN A 154 12.51 -0.23 -2.37
CA ASN A 154 12.55 1.24 -2.19
C ASN A 154 13.18 1.96 -3.38
N GLU A 155 14.16 1.35 -4.05
CA GLU A 155 14.70 1.85 -5.32
C GLU A 155 13.63 1.85 -6.42
N ARG A 156 12.88 0.75 -6.61
CA ARG A 156 11.78 0.69 -7.59
C ARG A 156 10.71 1.75 -7.34
N VAL A 157 10.32 1.96 -6.08
CA VAL A 157 9.40 3.02 -5.66
C VAL A 157 9.95 4.41 -6.01
N ALA A 158 11.24 4.65 -5.77
CA ALA A 158 11.88 5.91 -6.10
C ALA A 158 11.97 6.17 -7.62
N LEU A 159 12.27 5.13 -8.41
CA LEU A 159 12.47 5.22 -9.86
C LEU A 159 11.19 5.58 -10.63
N LEU A 160 10.00 5.27 -10.09
CA LEU A 160 8.72 5.65 -10.69
C LEU A 160 8.62 7.17 -10.95
N THR A 161 9.32 8.00 -10.17
CA THR A 161 9.36 9.46 -10.38
C THR A 161 10.15 9.90 -11.61
N VAL A 162 11.10 9.08 -12.05
CA VAL A 162 12.06 9.37 -13.13
C VAL A 162 11.58 8.79 -14.46
N ASP A 163 11.04 7.57 -14.44
CA ASP A 163 10.52 6.90 -15.63
C ASP A 163 9.18 7.52 -16.02
N ARG A 164 9.21 8.47 -16.98
CA ARG A 164 8.02 9.16 -17.53
C ARG A 164 7.76 8.77 -18.98
#